data_AF-A0A527GML5-F1
#
_entry.id   AF-A0A527GML5-F1
#
_cell.length_a   1.000
_cell.length_b   1.000
_cell.length_c   1.000
_cell.angle_alpha   90.00
_cell.angle_beta   90.00
_cell.angle_gamma   90.00
#
_symmetry.space_group_name_H-M   'P 1'
#
loop_
_entity.id
_entity.type
_entity.pdbx_description
1 polymer ?
#
loop_
_entity_poly.entity_id
_entity_poly.type
_entity_poly.pdbx_seq_one_letter_code
_entity_poly.pdbx_strand_id
1 'polypeptide(L)'
;MTASPHVVVIGAGTLGMCSAHALAEQGARVTVIDAQSIASGSSGRSVGVVGTQLTDPFEIQLRMQSVQRVRRWQERLGLGFSPIGYLRLARTSEQMELFARSVEIQRDAGFRS
;
A
#
# COMPACT_ATOMS: atom_id res chain seq x y z
N MET A 1 26.35 -13.66 20.32
CA MET A 1 25.86 -12.96 19.12
C MET A 1 25.15 -13.98 18.25
N THR A 2 23.83 -13.89 18.08
CA THR A 2 23.13 -14.71 17.09
C THR A 2 23.38 -14.11 15.72
N ALA A 3 23.75 -14.93 14.74
CA ALA A 3 23.97 -14.44 13.37
C ALA A 3 22.68 -13.81 12.83
N SER A 4 22.79 -12.70 12.09
CA SER A 4 21.65 -12.09 11.41
C SER A 4 20.98 -13.11 10.49
N PRO A 5 19.64 -13.28 10.53
CA PRO A 5 18.96 -14.24 9.67
C PRO A 5 19.15 -13.88 8.20
N HIS A 6 19.24 -14.90 7.34
CA HIS A 6 19.23 -14.74 5.88
C HIS A 6 17.87 -15.19 5.35
N VAL A 7 17.13 -14.28 4.73
CA VAL A 7 15.79 -14.52 4.20
C VAL A 7 15.80 -14.45 2.68
N VAL A 8 15.15 -15.41 2.03
CA VAL A 8 14.89 -15.37 0.59
C VAL A 8 13.44 -14.95 0.36
N VAL A 9 13.24 -13.91 -0.46
CA VAL A 9 11.92 -13.44 -0.89
C VAL A 9 11.73 -13.82 -2.36
N ILE A 10 10.65 -14.56 -2.65
CA ILE A 10 10.30 -14.98 -4.01
C ILE A 10 9.26 -14.00 -4.58
N GLY A 11 9.64 -13.32 -5.66
CA GLY A 11 8.89 -12.26 -6.33
C GLY A 11 9.44 -10.86 -6.03
N ALA A 12 9.83 -10.13 -7.07
CA ALA A 12 10.27 -8.73 -7.07
C ALA A 12 9.16 -7.76 -7.52
N GLY A 13 7.90 -8.10 -7.22
CA GLY A 13 6.77 -7.17 -7.27
C GLY A 13 6.72 -6.25 -6.04
N THR A 14 5.72 -5.37 -5.98
CA THR A 14 5.53 -4.40 -4.88
C THR A 14 5.53 -5.08 -3.51
N LEU A 15 4.78 -6.18 -3.33
CA LEU A 15 4.73 -6.87 -2.03
C LEU A 15 6.07 -7.48 -1.65
N GLY A 16 6.75 -8.14 -2.60
CA GLY A 16 8.05 -8.74 -2.34
C GLY A 16 9.13 -7.71 -2.00
N MET A 17 9.18 -6.60 -2.74
CA MET A 17 10.11 -5.50 -2.45
C MET A 17 9.80 -4.80 -1.12
N CYS A 18 8.53 -4.58 -0.79
CA CYS A 18 8.13 -4.05 0.51
C CYS A 18 8.55 -4.97 1.67
N SER A 19 8.33 -6.28 1.52
CA SER A 19 8.76 -7.28 2.51
C SER A 19 10.28 -7.32 2.66
N ALA A 20 11.01 -7.33 1.54
CA ALA A 20 12.47 -7.32 1.54
C ALA A 20 13.04 -6.06 2.21
N HIS A 21 12.47 -4.88 1.91
CA HIS A 21 12.84 -3.63 2.55
C HIS A 21 12.60 -3.67 4.07
N ALA A 22 11.41 -4.11 4.50
CA ALA A 22 11.07 -4.18 5.92
C ALA A 22 11.94 -5.18 6.71
N LEU A 23 12.32 -6.29 6.09
CA LEU A 23 13.24 -7.28 6.68
C LEU A 23 14.67 -6.73 6.76
N ALA A 24 15.14 -6.05 5.72
CA ALA A 24 16.46 -5.42 5.69
C ALA A 24 16.58 -4.30 6.74
N GLU A 25 15.53 -3.49 6.93
CA GLU A 25 15.48 -2.48 8.01
C GLU A 25 15.58 -3.08 9.42
N GLN A 26 15.21 -4.36 9.58
CA GLN A 26 15.34 -5.10 10.85
C GLN A 26 16.68 -5.86 10.98
N GLY A 27 17.62 -5.63 10.07
CA GLY A 27 18.96 -6.21 10.13
C GLY A 27 19.07 -7.62 9.54
N ALA A 28 18.04 -8.12 8.86
CA ALA A 28 18.15 -9.36 8.11
C ALA A 28 18.98 -9.14 6.83
N ARG A 29 19.78 -10.14 6.45
CA ARG A 29 20.33 -10.24 5.09
C ARG A 29 19.21 -10.78 4.20
N VAL A 30 18.93 -10.13 3.07
CA VAL A 30 17.81 -10.51 2.21
C VAL A 30 18.29 -10.76 0.79
N THR A 31 17.83 -11.86 0.19
CA THR A 31 17.97 -12.13 -1.24
C THR A 31 16.59 -12.14 -1.87
N VAL A 32 16.34 -11.29 -2.87
CA VAL A 32 15.11 -11.29 -3.65
C VAL A 32 15.37 -12.04 -4.95
N ILE A 33 14.50 -12.99 -5.29
CA ILE A 33 14.53 -13.71 -6.55
C ILE A 33 13.23 -13.50 -7.31
N ASP A 34 13.31 -13.24 -8.61
CA ASP A 34 12.15 -13.19 -9.50
C ASP A 34 12.45 -14.02 -10.75
N ALA A 35 11.42 -14.59 -11.36
CA ALA A 35 11.56 -15.34 -12.60
C ALA A 35 11.80 -14.43 -13.82
N GLN A 36 11.48 -13.14 -13.70
CA GLN A 36 11.61 -12.13 -14.75
C GLN A 36 12.32 -10.87 -14.19
N SER A 37 12.11 -9.72 -14.82
CA SER A 37 12.59 -8.43 -14.33
C SER A 37 11.75 -7.91 -13.16
N ILE A 38 12.34 -6.98 -12.39
CA ILE A 38 11.65 -6.29 -11.29
C ILE A 38 10.32 -5.72 -11.80
N ALA A 39 9.26 -5.97 -11.04
CA ALA A 39 7.89 -5.52 -11.32
C ALA A 39 7.29 -5.98 -12.67
N SER A 40 7.81 -7.01 -13.33
CA SER A 40 7.28 -7.50 -14.63
C SER A 40 5.81 -7.97 -14.57
N GLY A 41 5.30 -8.30 -13.39
CA GLY A 41 3.95 -8.78 -13.12
C GLY A 41 2.90 -7.66 -12.98
N SER A 42 1.89 -7.90 -12.13
CA SER A 42 0.81 -6.93 -11.86
C SER A 42 1.32 -5.57 -11.39
N SER A 43 2.40 -5.56 -10.60
CA SER A 43 2.99 -4.34 -10.04
C SER A 43 3.42 -3.32 -11.11
N GLY A 44 4.10 -3.74 -12.18
CA GLY A 44 4.51 -2.82 -13.26
C GLY A 44 3.37 -2.39 -14.19
N ARG A 45 2.22 -3.07 -14.12
CA ARG A 45 0.99 -2.70 -14.85
C ARG A 45 0.01 -1.89 -14.00
N SER A 46 0.35 -1.64 -12.72
CA SER A 46 -0.49 -0.89 -11.80
C SER A 46 -0.60 0.58 -12.22
N VAL A 47 -1.79 1.15 -12.08
CA VAL A 47 -2.05 2.59 -12.27
C VAL A 47 -1.55 3.46 -11.11
N GLY A 48 -1.02 2.85 -10.03
CA GLY A 48 -0.35 3.58 -8.95
C GLY A 48 -1.28 4.31 -7.97
N VAL A 49 -2.57 3.98 -7.94
CA VAL A 49 -3.53 4.63 -7.02
C VAL A 49 -3.36 4.11 -5.59
N VAL A 50 -3.21 5.05 -4.65
CA VAL A 50 -3.21 4.78 -3.21
C VAL A 50 -4.42 5.48 -2.59
N GLY A 51 -5.35 4.72 -2.02
CA GLY A 51 -6.60 5.27 -1.46
C GLY A 51 -7.13 4.51 -0.25
N THR A 52 -8.04 5.14 0.47
CA THR A 52 -8.66 4.65 1.73
C THR A 52 -10.18 4.46 1.61
N GLN A 53 -10.78 4.74 0.44
CA GLN A 53 -12.23 4.69 0.23
C GLN A 53 -12.71 3.25 0.00
N LEU A 54 -12.73 2.47 1.07
CA LEU A 54 -13.18 1.07 1.11
C LEU A 54 -14.40 0.93 2.02
N THR A 55 -14.91 -0.30 2.15
CA THR A 55 -16.10 -0.64 2.95
C THR A 55 -15.81 -1.65 4.06
N ASP A 56 -14.58 -2.15 4.14
CA ASP A 56 -14.14 -3.02 5.23
C ASP A 56 -13.24 -2.24 6.22
N PRO A 57 -13.58 -2.19 7.53
CA PRO A 57 -12.80 -1.44 8.52
C PRO A 57 -11.33 -1.87 8.62
N PHE A 58 -11.04 -3.17 8.53
CA PHE A 58 -9.67 -3.67 8.63
C PHE A 58 -8.85 -3.25 7.41
N GLU A 59 -9.42 -3.33 6.21
CA GLU A 59 -8.76 -2.83 5.00
C GLU A 59 -8.50 -1.33 5.08
N ILE A 60 -9.43 -0.54 5.61
CA ILE A 60 -9.26 0.92 5.77
C ILE A 60 -8.07 1.22 6.70
N GLN A 61 -7.97 0.53 7.83
CA GLN A 61 -6.84 0.68 8.76
C GLN A 61 -5.50 0.32 8.10
N LEU A 62 -5.47 -0.79 7.34
CA LEU A 62 -4.29 -1.19 6.58
C LEU A 62 -3.89 -0.15 5.52
N ARG A 63 -4.88 0.45 4.84
CA ARG A 63 -4.64 1.53 3.87
C ARG A 63 -4.12 2.80 4.52
N MET A 64 -4.63 3.18 5.69
CA MET A 64 -4.11 4.33 6.45
C MET A 64 -2.61 4.17 6.76
N GLN A 65 -2.21 3.00 7.24
CA GLN A 65 -0.79 2.68 7.48
C GLN A 65 0.03 2.70 6.18
N SER A 66 -0.54 2.20 5.09
CA SER A 66 0.09 2.19 3.77
C SER A 66 0.33 3.62 3.24
N VAL A 67 -0.65 4.52 3.36
CA VAL A 67 -0.52 5.94 2.98
C VAL A 67 0.59 6.61 3.78
N GLN A 68 0.64 6.40 5.09
CA GLN A 68 1.71 6.95 5.93
C GLN A 68 3.09 6.43 5.51
N ARG A 69 3.20 5.14 5.15
CA ARG A 69 4.44 4.56 4.67
C ARG A 69 4.87 5.13 3.31
N VAL A 70 3.95 5.29 2.36
CA VAL A 70 4.25 5.91 1.05
C VAL A 70 4.72 7.35 1.22
N ARG A 71 4.09 8.15 2.09
CA ARG A 71 4.53 9.52 2.40
C ARG A 71 5.96 9.55 2.98
N ARG A 72 6.26 8.66 3.94
CA ARG A 72 7.62 8.53 4.49
C ARG A 72 8.65 8.13 3.42
N TRP A 73 8.28 7.26 2.47
CA TRP A 73 9.16 6.91 1.36
C TRP A 73 9.33 8.03 0.36
N GLN A 74 8.31 8.85 0.12
CA GLN A 74 8.46 10.07 -0.67
C GLN A 74 9.52 10.98 -0.03
N GLU A 75 9.43 11.21 1.28
CA GLU A 75 10.36 12.07 2.02
C GLU A 75 11.78 11.50 2.09
N ARG A 76 11.92 10.20 2.40
CA ARG A 76 13.23 9.59 2.70
C ARG A 76 13.95 8.97 1.51
N LEU A 77 13.18 8.46 0.54
CA LEU A 77 13.70 7.70 -0.61
C LEU A 77 13.47 8.44 -1.94
N GLY A 78 12.84 9.62 -1.92
CA GLY A 78 12.51 10.36 -3.13
C GLY A 78 11.48 9.66 -4.01
N LEU A 79 10.63 8.79 -3.44
CA LEU A 79 9.57 8.13 -4.19
C LEU A 79 8.60 9.16 -4.76
N GLY A 80 8.33 9.10 -6.06
CA GLY A 80 7.32 9.93 -6.69
C GLY A 80 5.92 9.59 -6.18
N PHE A 81 5.33 10.47 -5.37
CA PHE A 81 3.96 10.34 -4.89
C PHE A 81 3.25 11.69 -4.90
N SER A 82 2.03 11.72 -5.42
CA SER A 82 1.20 12.91 -5.54
C SER A 82 -0.06 12.74 -4.69
N PRO A 83 -0.16 13.38 -3.51
CA PRO A 83 -1.31 13.24 -2.60
C PRO A 83 -2.52 14.07 -3.07
N ILE A 84 -3.07 13.72 -4.24
CA ILE A 84 -4.13 14.47 -4.93
C ILE A 84 -5.57 14.05 -4.53
N GLY A 85 -5.71 13.09 -3.63
CA GLY A 85 -7.00 12.53 -3.24
C GLY A 85 -7.60 11.60 -4.30
N TYR A 86 -8.85 11.18 -4.06
CA TYR A 86 -9.60 10.29 -4.96
C TYR A 86 -11.08 10.71 -4.97
N LEU A 87 -11.66 10.90 -6.15
CA LEU A 87 -13.06 11.34 -6.29
C LEU A 87 -13.90 10.22 -6.91
N ARG A 88 -14.96 9.81 -6.19
CA ARG A 88 -15.99 8.91 -6.72
C ARG A 88 -17.17 9.72 -7.22
N LEU A 89 -17.61 9.48 -8.46
CA LEU A 89 -18.76 10.13 -9.07
C LEU A 89 -19.95 9.17 -9.12
N ALA A 90 -21.03 9.50 -8.42
CA ALA A 90 -22.28 8.75 -8.46
C ALA A 90 -23.14 9.22 -9.64
N ARG A 91 -23.74 8.26 -10.36
CA ARG A 91 -24.71 8.51 -11.44
C ARG A 91 -26.14 8.15 -11.06
N THR A 92 -26.32 7.50 -9.90
CA THR A 92 -27.62 7.11 -9.36
C THR A 92 -27.67 7.40 -7.87
N SER A 93 -28.89 7.48 -7.32
CA SER A 93 -29.11 7.69 -5.88
C SER A 93 -28.55 6.54 -5.05
N GLU A 94 -28.66 5.30 -5.54
CA GLU A 94 -28.15 4.11 -4.84
C GLU A 94 -26.62 4.13 -4.74
N GLN A 95 -25.93 4.62 -5.78
CA GLN A 95 -24.48 4.83 -5.73
C GLN A 95 -24.10 5.91 -4.72
N MET A 96 -24.88 7.00 -4.65
CA MET A 96 -24.66 8.05 -3.67
C MET A 96 -24.80 7.52 -2.23
N GLU A 97 -25.83 6.72 -1.96
CA GLU A 97 -26.05 6.07 -0.66
C GLU A 97 -24.92 5.11 -0.28
N LEU A 98 -24.41 4.34 -1.25
CA LEU A 98 -23.22 3.49 -1.03
C LEU A 98 -21.99 4.31 -0.68
N PHE A 99 -21.77 5.44 -1.34
CA PHE A 99 -20.63 6.30 -1.05
C PHE A 99 -20.75 6.99 0.31
N ALA A 100 -21.94 7.44 0.68
CA ALA A 100 -22.24 8.00 2.00
C ALA A 100 -21.95 6.99 3.12
N ARG A 101 -22.46 5.75 3.00
CA ARG A 101 -22.16 4.67 3.96
C ARG A 101 -20.67 4.37 4.06
N SER A 102 -19.96 4.35 2.93
CA SER A 102 -18.50 4.16 2.93
C SER A 102 -17.76 5.28 3.67
N VAL A 103 -18.26 6.52 3.67
CA VAL A 103 -17.66 7.62 4.45
C VAL A 103 -17.85 7.41 5.96
N GLU A 104 -19.01 6.92 6.38
CA GLU A 104 -19.27 6.58 7.79
C GLU A 104 -18.33 5.47 8.26
N ILE A 105 -18.23 4.38 7.50
CA ILE A 105 -17.32 3.26 7.81
C ILE A 105 -15.87 3.74 7.92
N GLN A 106 -15.43 4.61 7.01
CA GLN A 106 -14.10 5.22 7.08
C GLN A 106 -13.90 6.02 8.35
N ARG A 107 -14.86 6.86 8.73
CA ARG A 107 -14.81 7.68 9.95
C ARG A 107 -14.72 6.79 11.19
N ASP A 108 -15.50 5.73 11.25
CA ASP A 108 -15.55 4.80 12.38
C ASP A 108 -14.27 3.96 12.48
N ALA A 109 -13.68 3.60 11.34
CA ALA A 109 -12.37 2.96 11.27
C ALA A 109 -11.20 3.88 11.66
N GLY A 110 -11.46 5.17 11.93
CA GLY A 110 -10.49 6.16 12.38
C GLY A 110 -9.89 7.03 11.27
N PHE A 111 -10.34 6.89 10.02
CA PHE A 111 -9.92 7.79 8.94
C PHE A 111 -10.47 9.20 9.18
N ARG A 112 -9.59 10.20 9.00
CA ARG A 112 -9.89 11.62 9.05
C ARG A 112 -9.20 12.25 7.84
N SER A 113 -9.98 12.97 7.02
CA SER A 113 -9.50 13.68 5.82
C SER A 113 -8.67 14.89 6.17
#